data_AF-A0A7U5MKL5-F1
#
_entry.id   AF-A0A7U5MKL5-F1
#
_cell.length_a   1.000
_cell.length_b   1.000
_cell.length_c   1.000
_cell.angle_alpha   90.00
_cell.angle_beta   90.00
_cell.angle_gamma   90.00
#
_symmetry.space_group_name_H-M   'P 1'
#
loop_
_entity.id
_entity.type
_entity.pdbx_description
1 polymer ?
#
loop_
_entity_poly.entity_id
_entity_poly.type
_entity_poly.pdbx_seq_one_letter_code
_entity_poly.pdbx_strand_id
1 'polypeptide(L)' 'MASAGDRLPLNDSDVDALAQQFTNSTYADDTYAGWPLDRRLEGFLRHQGLLAVAEDGDAFGLVLDRAMACISALSRRV' A
#
# COMPACT_ATOMS: atom_id res chain seq x y z
N MET A 1 13.78 28.97 7.46
CA MET A 1 12.45 28.32 7.51
C MET A 1 12.46 27.20 6.48
N ALA A 2 12.53 25.95 6.95
CA ALA A 2 12.46 24.78 6.08
C ALA A 2 10.99 24.51 5.76
N SER A 3 10.56 24.87 4.56
CA SER A 3 9.25 24.46 4.06
C SER A 3 9.37 23.03 3.54
N ALA A 4 9.17 22.07 4.43
CA ALA A 4 8.90 20.67 4.10
C ALA A 4 7.49 20.54 3.48
N GLY A 5 7.27 21.23 2.36
CA GLY A 5 5.97 21.35 1.69
C GLY A 5 5.73 20.35 0.56
N ASP A 6 6.62 19.35 0.39
CA ASP A 6 6.55 18.36 -0.70
C ASP A 6 6.34 16.92 -0.19
N ARG A 7 5.97 16.74 1.08
CA ARG A 7 5.34 15.49 1.52
C ARG A 7 3.84 15.73 1.44
N LEU A 8 3.21 15.35 0.33
CA LEU A 8 1.76 15.20 0.30
C LEU A 8 1.40 14.21 1.42
N PRO A 9 0.74 14.64 2.50
CA PRO A 9 0.25 13.69 3.48
C PRO A 9 -0.82 12.91 2.73
N LEU A 10 -0.57 11.63 2.44
CA LEU A 10 -1.63 10.77 1.95
C LEU A 10 -2.73 10.82 2.99
N ASN A 11 -3.91 11.32 2.61
CA ASN A 11 -5.05 11.30 3.52
C ASN A 11 -5.54 9.86 3.66
N ASP A 12 -6.28 9.56 4.72
CA ASP A 12 -6.86 8.24 4.95
C ASP A 12 -7.61 7.69 3.73
N SER A 13 -8.27 8.57 2.96
CA SER A 13 -8.95 8.20 1.72
C SER A 13 -8.00 7.74 0.60
N ASP A 14 -6.84 8.38 0.47
CA ASP A 14 -5.82 8.00 -0.52
C ASP A 14 -5.18 6.67 -0.13
N VAL A 15 -4.93 6.48 1.17
CA VAL A 15 -4.43 5.22 1.74
C VAL A 15 -5.44 4.08 1.51
N ASP A 16 -6.73 4.34 1.75
CA ASP A 16 -7.80 3.37 1.50
C ASP A 16 -7.92 3.00 0.03
N ALA A 17 -7.86 3.99 -0.86
CA ALA A 17 -7.89 3.77 -2.30
C ALA A 17 -6.67 2.96 -2.78
N LEU A 18 -5.47 3.24 -2.26
CA LEU A 18 -4.26 2.48 -2.59
C LEU A 18 -4.33 1.05 -2.09
N ALA A 19 -4.78 0.84 -0.85
CA ALA A 19 -4.97 -0.48 -0.28
C ALA A 19 -5.99 -1.29 -1.07
N GLN A 20 -7.13 -0.71 -1.46
CA GLN A 20 -8.12 -1.37 -2.31
C GLN A 20 -7.55 -1.73 -3.68
N GLN A 21 -6.83 -0.81 -4.33
CA GLN A 21 -6.19 -1.08 -5.62
C GLN A 21 -5.17 -2.21 -5.52
N PHE A 22 -4.36 -2.22 -4.45
CA PHE A 22 -3.43 -3.30 -4.17
C PHE A 22 -4.15 -4.64 -3.99
N THR A 23 -5.21 -4.69 -3.18
CA THR A 23 -5.98 -5.94 -2.95
C THR A 23 -6.71 -6.48 -4.17
N ASN A 24 -7.04 -5.61 -5.13
CA ASN A 24 -7.62 -6.00 -6.42
C ASN A 24 -6.56 -6.30 -7.49
N SER A 25 -5.28 -6.05 -7.19
CA SER A 25 -4.18 -6.29 -8.12
C SER A 25 -3.65 -7.71 -7.97
N THR A 26 -2.98 -8.20 -9.01
CA THR A 26 -2.26 -9.48 -8.99
C THR A 26 -1.19 -9.54 -7.91
N TYR A 27 -0.69 -8.41 -7.40
CA TYR A 27 0.25 -8.39 -6.27
C TYR A 27 -0.35 -8.91 -4.95
N ALA A 28 -1.67 -8.82 -4.76
CA ALA A 28 -2.35 -9.41 -3.61
C ALA A 28 -2.76 -10.87 -3.82
N ASP A 29 -2.59 -11.39 -5.04
CA ASP A 29 -2.93 -12.76 -5.41
C ASP A 29 -1.89 -13.78 -4.92
N ASP A 30 -2.30 -15.05 -4.86
CA ASP A 30 -1.45 -16.18 -4.47
C ASP A 30 -0.26 -16.38 -5.44
N THR A 31 -0.35 -15.82 -6.65
CA THR A 31 0.76 -15.74 -7.60
C THR A 31 2.06 -15.18 -6.98
N TYR A 32 1.94 -14.23 -6.05
CA TYR A 32 3.08 -13.65 -5.33
C TYR A 32 3.19 -14.16 -3.89
N ALA A 33 2.47 -15.22 -3.51
CA ALA A 33 2.44 -15.83 -2.18
C ALA A 33 3.84 -16.04 -1.57
N GLY A 34 4.83 -16.34 -2.41
CA GLY A 34 6.23 -16.55 -2.00
C GLY A 34 6.98 -15.30 -1.52
N TRP A 35 6.45 -14.10 -1.74
CA TRP A 35 7.07 -12.84 -1.28
C TRP A 35 6.35 -12.31 -0.03
N PRO A 36 7.06 -11.69 0.92
CA PRO A 36 6.41 -11.02 2.05
C PRO A 36 5.53 -9.88 1.53
N LEU A 37 4.40 -9.63 2.21
CA LEU A 37 3.39 -8.66 1.78
C LEU A 37 3.98 -7.26 1.56
N ASP A 38 4.88 -6.86 2.45
CA ASP A 38 5.70 -5.65 2.39
C ASP A 38 6.37 -5.47 1.02
N ARG A 39 7.06 -6.51 0.55
CA ARG A 39 7.75 -6.50 -0.74
C ARG A 39 6.80 -6.50 -1.94
N ARG A 40 5.60 -7.09 -1.80
CA ARG A 40 4.56 -7.01 -2.84
C ARG A 40 4.00 -5.60 -2.95
N LEU A 41 3.77 -4.97 -1.79
CA LEU A 41 3.28 -3.59 -1.72
C LEU A 41 4.33 -2.61 -2.25
N GLU A 42 5.60 -2.78 -1.89
CA GLU A 42 6.70 -1.99 -2.44
C GLU A 42 6.74 -2.09 -3.97
N GLY A 43 6.68 -3.32 -4.52
CA GLY A 43 6.63 -3.55 -5.96
C GLY A 43 5.43 -2.87 -6.63
N PHE A 44 4.26 -2.94 -6.02
CA PHE A 44 3.04 -2.26 -6.49
C PHE A 44 3.19 -0.74 -6.50
N LEU A 45 3.67 -0.14 -5.41
CA LEU A 45 3.88 1.31 -5.31
C LEU A 45 4.90 1.80 -6.34
N ARG A 46 6.01 1.06 -6.52
CA ARG A 46 7.01 1.35 -7.55
C ARG A 46 6.41 1.26 -8.95
N HIS A 47 5.55 0.27 -9.21
CA HIS A 47 4.87 0.12 -10.49
C HIS A 47 3.87 1.25 -10.78
N GLN A 48 3.24 1.81 -9.74
CA GLN A 48 2.36 2.99 -9.84
C GLN A 48 3.12 4.33 -9.91
N GLY A 49 4.45 4.33 -9.83
CA GLY A 49 5.26 5.55 -9.79
C GLY A 49 5.23 6.27 -8.43
N LEU A 50 4.71 5.62 -7.38
CA LEU A 50 4.59 6.15 -6.02
C LEU A 50 5.82 5.82 -5.18
N LEU A 51 7.02 6.03 -5.75
CA LEU A 51 8.28 5.73 -5.07
C LEU A 51 8.43 6.54 -3.77
N ALA A 52 7.97 7.78 -3.76
CA ALA A 52 8.00 8.62 -2.56
C ALA A 52 7.22 8.02 -1.37
N VAL A 53 6.14 7.29 -1.66
CA VAL A 53 5.34 6.58 -0.64
C VAL A 53 6.05 5.31 -0.18
N ALA A 54 6.71 4.60 -1.11
CA ALA A 54 7.47 3.40 -0.77
C ALA A 54 8.71 3.70 0.08
N GLU A 55 9.36 4.85 -0.16
CA GLU A 55 10.55 5.29 0.60
C GLU A 55 10.17 5.96 1.93
N ASP A 56 8.94 6.46 2.07
CA ASP A 56 8.43 7.03 3.32
C ASP A 56 7.83 5.93 4.19
N GLY A 57 8.60 5.47 5.18
CA GLY A 57 8.21 4.34 6.03
C GLY A 57 6.91 4.55 6.83
N ASP A 58 6.52 5.80 7.09
CA ASP A 58 5.27 6.13 7.79
C ASP A 58 4.08 5.94 6.84
N ALA A 59 4.15 6.55 5.65
CA ALA A 59 3.14 6.41 4.61
C ALA A 59 3.02 4.95 4.13
N PHE A 60 4.16 4.27 3.94
CA PHE A 60 4.19 2.85 3.59
C PHE A 60 3.51 1.99 4.66
N GLY A 61 3.81 2.22 5.94
CA GLY A 61 3.20 1.51 7.06
C GLY A 61 1.68 1.67 7.10
N LEU A 62 1.16 2.88 6.82
CA LEU A 62 -0.27 3.15 6.74
C LEU A 62 -0.96 2.36 5.62
N VAL A 63 -0.36 2.35 4.42
CA VAL A 63 -0.91 1.59 3.28
C VAL A 63 -0.83 0.08 3.54
N LEU A 64 0.24 -0.39 4.17
CA LEU A 64 0.41 -1.80 4.54
C LEU A 64 -0.63 -2.26 5.55
N ASP A 65 -0.83 -1.49 6.63
CA ASP A 65 -1.86 -1.77 7.63
C ASP A 65 -3.25 -1.84 6.99
N ARG A 66 -3.56 -0.85 6.14
CA ARG A 66 -4.86 -0.81 5.47
C ARG A 66 -5.04 -1.95 4.48
N ALA A 67 -4.00 -2.33 3.74
CA ALA A 67 -4.02 -3.48 2.84
C ALA A 67 -4.27 -4.79 3.60
N MET A 68 -3.61 -5.00 4.74
CA MET A 68 -3.86 -6.16 5.60
C MET A 68 -5.30 -6.20 6.12
N ALA A 69 -5.85 -5.06 6.51
CA ALA A 69 -7.25 -4.94 6.92
C ALA A 69 -8.22 -5.31 5.78
N CYS A 70 -7.97 -4.83 4.56
CA CYS A 70 -8.75 -5.18 3.36
C CYS A 70 -8.68 -6.68 3.05
N ILE A 71 -7.48 -7.29 3.05
CA ILE A 71 -7.30 -8.72 2.81
C ILE A 71 -8.04 -9.55 3.88
N SER A 72 -7.91 -9.16 5.15
CA SER A 72 -8.61 -9.83 6.26
C SER A 72 -10.14 -9.72 6.13
N ALA A 73 -10.64 -8.59 5.64
CA ALA A 73 -12.07 -8.39 5.37
C ALA A 73 -12.57 -9.22 4.19
N LEU A 74 -11.75 -9.41 3.14
CA LEU A 74 -12.05 -10.29 2.01
C LEU A 74 -12.03 -11.77 2.42
N SER A 75 -11.02 -12.20 3.18
CA SER A 75 -10.92 -13.57 3.67
C SER A 75 -12.04 -13.96 4.63
N ARG A 76 -12.71 -12.99 5.28
CA ARG A 76 -13.86 -13.25 6.16
C ARG A 76 -15.17 -13.45 5.38
N ARG A 77 -15.20 -13.12 4.09
CA ARG A 77 -16.40 -13.22 3.23
C ARG A 77 -16.53 -14.56 2.51
N VAL A 78 -15.52 -15.42 2.61
CA VAL A 78 -15.50 -16.81 2.09
C VAL A 78 -15.75 -17.78 3.24
#